data_AF-A0A936HTU6-F1
#
_entry.id   AF-A0A936HTU6-F1
#
_cell.length_a   1.000
_cell.length_b   1.000
_cell.length_c   1.000
_cell.angle_alpha   90.00
_cell.angle_beta   90.00
_cell.angle_gamma   90.00
#
_symmetry.space_group_name_H-M   'P 1'
#
loop_
_entity.id
_entity.type
_entity.pdbx_description
1 polymer ?
#
loop_
_entity_poly.entity_id
_entity_poly.type
_entity_poly.pdbx_seq_one_letter_code
_entity_poly.pdbx_strand_id
1 'polypeptide(L)'
;MAQVAARGGGAGGSGSGARRGAAATRQAPADGREAPATDGLSADLLNAAVAATAQLLTFTQPADAALSAFFRARRSGGRDRAFIAETAYAVLRRKRLLERLAACGPNLEPSFLAPGATPKRASKPTGPRRISPRELVLLSLSRVRGMSQRQLEGALMPGEAEWLAEIRRQPEPELSLAEQLDFPDWLVERLAPRMSAEDLLALARALNTPAPLDLRVNTLKAEPAAVIARLAADGIVATR
;
A
#
# COMPACT_ATOMS: atom_id res chain seq x y z
N MET A 1 -9.36 45.35 53.76
CA MET A 1 -10.18 45.40 54.99
C MET A 1 -11.64 45.35 54.56
N ALA A 2 -12.48 44.53 55.21
CA ALA A 2 -13.82 44.02 54.81
C ALA A 2 -13.73 42.80 53.86
N GLN A 3 -13.82 41.53 54.28
CA GLN A 3 -14.84 40.76 55.02
C GLN A 3 -16.25 40.79 54.39
N VAL A 4 -16.75 39.58 54.07
CA VAL A 4 -18.10 38.99 54.34
C VAL A 4 -18.15 37.69 53.51
N ALA A 5 -17.89 36.50 54.06
CA ALA A 5 -18.73 35.67 54.92
C ALA A 5 -20.04 35.18 54.24
N ALA A 6 -20.15 33.87 54.04
CA ALA A 6 -21.09 33.01 54.77
C ALA A 6 -21.63 31.81 53.95
N ARG A 7 -21.51 30.63 54.57
CA ARG A 7 -22.47 29.50 54.63
C ARG A 7 -22.83 28.77 53.32
N GLY A 8 -22.91 27.45 53.27
CA GLY A 8 -22.86 26.41 54.31
C GLY A 8 -23.48 25.12 53.76
N GLY A 9 -23.19 23.98 54.41
CA GLY A 9 -23.86 22.68 54.25
C GLY A 9 -23.59 21.96 52.93
N GLY A 10 -23.40 20.65 52.83
CA GLY A 10 -23.63 19.54 53.73
C GLY A 10 -23.98 18.31 52.86
N ALA A 11 -23.56 17.12 53.31
CA ALA A 11 -23.98 15.79 52.86
C ALA A 11 -23.46 15.24 51.51
N GLY A 12 -22.60 14.22 51.62
CA GLY A 12 -22.93 12.83 51.29
C GLY A 12 -23.24 12.49 49.82
N GLY A 13 -22.46 11.58 49.24
CA GLY A 13 -22.82 10.94 47.98
C GLY A 13 -21.67 10.23 47.30
N SER A 14 -21.34 9.04 47.76
CA SER A 14 -20.58 8.03 47.04
C SER A 14 -21.23 7.75 45.68
N GLY A 15 -20.51 8.03 44.59
CA GLY A 15 -20.95 7.80 43.22
C GLY A 15 -19.81 7.27 42.37
N SER A 16 -19.81 5.94 42.19
CA SER A 16 -19.01 5.20 41.23
C SER A 16 -19.08 5.85 39.83
N GLY A 17 -17.93 6.20 39.27
CA GLY A 17 -17.81 6.83 37.96
C GLY A 17 -16.67 6.21 37.17
N ALA A 18 -16.95 5.07 36.54
CA ALA A 18 -16.09 4.41 35.56
C ALA A 18 -15.71 5.40 34.44
N ARG A 19 -14.46 5.87 34.43
CA ARG A 19 -13.92 6.61 33.29
C ARG A 19 -13.53 5.62 32.20
N ARG A 20 -14.50 5.38 31.33
CA ARG A 20 -14.32 4.73 30.02
C ARG A 20 -13.28 5.51 29.22
N GLY A 21 -12.31 4.79 28.67
CA GLY A 21 -11.36 5.30 27.70
C GLY A 21 -12.10 5.90 26.50
N ALA A 22 -11.68 7.11 26.12
CA ALA A 22 -12.12 7.77 24.91
C ALA A 22 -11.63 6.96 23.71
N ALA A 23 -12.55 6.18 23.11
CA ALA A 23 -12.36 5.59 21.80
C ALA A 23 -12.27 6.73 20.79
N ALA A 24 -11.06 6.99 20.31
CA ALA A 24 -10.82 7.89 19.20
C ALA A 24 -11.51 7.33 17.95
N THR A 25 -12.67 7.90 17.63
CA THR A 25 -13.35 7.76 16.35
C THR A 25 -12.38 8.13 15.23
N ARG A 26 -11.81 7.14 14.54
CA ARG A 26 -11.06 7.37 13.31
C ARG A 26 -12.07 7.69 12.21
N GLN A 27 -12.29 8.97 11.96
CA GLN A 27 -12.93 9.46 10.74
C GLN A 27 -12.08 9.03 9.54
N ALA A 28 -12.66 8.23 8.66
CA ALA A 28 -12.12 7.96 7.34
C ALA A 28 -12.20 9.23 6.47
N PRO A 29 -11.19 9.56 5.65
CA PRO A 29 -11.30 10.67 4.72
C PRO A 29 -12.27 10.28 3.59
N ALA A 30 -13.33 11.08 3.46
CA ALA A 30 -14.27 11.02 2.37
C ALA A 30 -13.69 11.77 1.17
N ASP A 31 -12.97 11.05 0.30
CA ASP A 31 -12.73 11.50 -1.08
C ASP A 31 -13.49 10.56 -2.03
N GLY A 32 -14.55 11.11 -2.61
CA GLY A 32 -15.44 10.45 -3.56
C GLY A 32 -14.77 10.19 -4.90
N ARG A 33 -13.91 9.16 -4.97
CA ARG A 33 -13.67 8.45 -6.23
C ARG A 33 -14.74 7.38 -6.38
N GLU A 34 -15.67 7.61 -7.30
CA GLU A 34 -16.59 6.59 -7.82
C GLU A 34 -15.82 5.27 -7.99
N ALA A 35 -16.27 4.23 -7.29
CA ALA A 35 -15.80 2.87 -7.52
C ALA A 35 -16.11 2.51 -8.98
N PRO A 36 -15.11 2.27 -9.84
CA PRO A 36 -15.40 1.90 -11.22
C PRO A 36 -16.03 0.50 -11.23
N ALA A 37 -16.90 0.31 -12.22
CA ALA A 37 -17.70 -0.87 -12.51
C ALA A 37 -17.02 -2.21 -12.20
N THR A 38 -17.84 -3.18 -11.78
CA THR A 38 -17.51 -4.55 -11.43
C THR A 38 -17.03 -5.38 -12.63
N ASP A 39 -15.87 -5.04 -13.18
CA ASP A 39 -15.06 -5.99 -13.92
C ASP A 39 -14.10 -6.63 -12.92
N GLY A 40 -14.37 -7.89 -12.56
CA GLY A 40 -13.47 -8.67 -11.72
C GLY A 40 -12.07 -8.73 -12.35
N LEU A 41 -11.03 -8.75 -11.52
CA LEU A 41 -9.66 -8.88 -12.01
C LEU A 41 -9.52 -10.21 -12.76
N SER A 42 -8.92 -10.18 -13.96
CA SER A 42 -8.65 -11.40 -14.72
C SER A 42 -7.39 -12.11 -14.21
N ALA A 43 -7.41 -13.44 -14.19
CA ALA A 43 -6.27 -14.25 -13.79
C ALA A 43 -5.00 -13.93 -14.61
N ASP A 44 -5.16 -13.71 -15.92
CA ASP A 44 -4.05 -13.36 -16.82
C ASP A 44 -3.40 -12.03 -16.48
N LEU A 45 -4.20 -11.03 -16.09
CA LEU A 45 -3.71 -9.71 -15.70
C LEU A 45 -2.97 -9.78 -14.36
N LEU A 46 -3.49 -10.54 -13.40
CA LEU A 46 -2.80 -10.80 -12.14
C LEU A 46 -1.48 -11.53 -12.38
N ASN A 47 -1.48 -12.61 -13.18
CA ASN A 47 -0.28 -13.36 -13.52
C ASN A 47 0.76 -12.48 -14.25
N ALA A 48 0.31 -11.55 -15.09
CA ALA A 48 1.17 -10.54 -15.70
C ALA A 48 1.84 -9.63 -14.66
N ALA A 49 1.07 -9.13 -13.69
CA ALA A 49 1.58 -8.29 -12.61
C ALA A 49 2.58 -9.05 -11.73
N VAL A 50 2.31 -10.32 -11.43
CA VAL A 50 3.24 -11.20 -10.70
C VAL A 50 4.53 -11.40 -11.48
N ALA A 51 4.46 -11.68 -12.79
CA ALA A 51 5.65 -11.88 -13.62
C ALA A 51 6.50 -10.59 -13.73
N ALA A 52 5.85 -9.43 -13.93
CA ALA A 52 6.54 -8.15 -13.96
C ALA A 52 7.23 -7.84 -12.62
N THR A 53 6.53 -8.08 -11.50
CA THR A 53 7.08 -7.90 -10.15
C THR A 53 8.26 -8.84 -9.90
N ALA A 54 8.16 -10.11 -10.30
CA ALA A 54 9.25 -11.07 -10.19
C ALA A 54 10.52 -10.61 -10.93
N GLN A 55 10.37 -10.05 -12.13
CA GLN A 55 11.50 -9.47 -12.87
C GLN A 55 12.09 -8.25 -12.15
N LEU A 56 11.26 -7.36 -11.62
CA LEU A 56 11.72 -6.17 -10.90
C LEU A 56 12.49 -6.49 -9.62
N LEU A 57 12.07 -7.52 -8.90
CA LEU A 57 12.73 -7.97 -7.68
C LEU A 57 14.11 -8.62 -7.92
N THR A 58 14.54 -8.79 -9.18
CA THR A 58 15.91 -9.18 -9.51
C THR A 58 16.91 -8.03 -9.43
N PHE A 59 16.45 -6.78 -9.43
CA PHE A 59 17.28 -5.56 -9.35
C PHE A 59 18.43 -5.50 -10.37
N THR A 60 18.25 -6.11 -11.55
CA THR A 60 19.27 -6.15 -12.61
C THR A 60 19.37 -4.85 -13.41
N GLN A 61 18.32 -4.05 -13.43
CA GLN A 61 18.22 -2.80 -14.19
C GLN A 61 17.22 -1.85 -13.51
N PRO A 62 17.16 -0.55 -13.89
CA PRO A 62 16.17 0.37 -13.36
C PRO A 62 14.74 -0.14 -13.59
N ALA A 63 13.85 0.10 -12.63
CA ALA A 63 12.48 -0.45 -12.65
C ALA A 63 11.70 -0.08 -13.94
N ASP A 64 11.87 1.16 -14.41
CA ASP A 64 11.21 1.63 -15.64
C ASP A 64 11.73 0.88 -16.90
N ALA A 65 13.04 0.65 -16.97
CA ALA A 65 13.65 -0.10 -18.06
C ALA A 65 13.18 -1.56 -18.06
N ALA A 66 13.05 -2.18 -16.88
CA ALA A 66 12.55 -3.54 -16.74
C ALA A 66 11.09 -3.67 -17.18
N LEU A 67 10.22 -2.75 -16.76
CA LEU A 67 8.82 -2.72 -17.19
C LEU A 67 8.70 -2.46 -18.70
N SER A 68 9.50 -1.55 -19.22
CA SER A 68 9.57 -1.29 -20.67
C SER A 68 9.98 -2.53 -21.46
N ALA A 69 11.00 -3.27 -21.00
CA ALA A 69 11.42 -4.53 -21.61
C ALA A 69 10.30 -5.60 -21.52
N PHE A 70 9.63 -5.71 -20.37
CA PHE A 70 8.50 -6.63 -20.16
C PHE A 70 7.34 -6.34 -21.13
N PHE A 71 6.93 -5.08 -21.29
CA PHE A 71 5.86 -4.69 -22.20
C PHE A 71 6.25 -4.72 -23.69
N ARG A 72 7.55 -4.73 -24.00
CA ARG A 72 8.02 -5.01 -25.38
C ARG A 72 7.93 -6.50 -25.70
N ALA A 73 8.26 -7.36 -24.73
CA ALA A 73 8.20 -8.81 -24.89
C ALA A 73 6.75 -9.34 -24.95
N ARG A 74 5.79 -8.65 -24.30
CA ARG A 74 4.38 -9.05 -24.26
C ARG A 74 3.46 -7.98 -24.83
N ARG A 75 2.59 -8.36 -25.77
CA ARG A 75 1.51 -7.47 -26.22
C ARG A 75 0.44 -7.36 -25.13
N SER A 76 0.38 -6.20 -24.48
CA SER A 76 -0.66 -5.83 -23.51
C SER A 76 -1.39 -4.56 -23.95
N GLY A 77 -2.69 -4.44 -23.67
CA GLY A 77 -3.47 -3.24 -23.93
C GLY A 77 -3.06 -2.06 -23.03
N GLY A 78 -3.41 -0.83 -23.40
CA GLY A 78 -3.01 0.37 -22.64
C GLY A 78 -3.47 0.36 -21.18
N ARG A 79 -4.71 -0.07 -20.93
CA ARG A 79 -5.29 -0.20 -19.58
C ARG A 79 -4.56 -1.25 -18.74
N ASP A 80 -4.26 -2.41 -19.34
CA ASP A 80 -3.56 -3.51 -18.67
C ASP A 80 -2.14 -3.11 -18.28
N ARG A 81 -1.43 -2.38 -19.16
CA ARG A 81 -0.08 -1.86 -18.88
C ARG A 81 -0.07 -0.95 -17.67
N ALA A 82 -1.01 0.00 -17.61
CA ALA A 82 -1.14 0.91 -16.49
C ALA A 82 -1.38 0.14 -15.19
N PHE A 83 -2.31 -0.82 -15.20
CA PHE A 83 -2.59 -1.65 -14.02
C PHE A 83 -1.37 -2.44 -13.56
N ILE A 84 -0.66 -3.10 -14.48
CA ILE A 84 0.54 -3.90 -14.18
C ILE A 84 1.63 -3.01 -13.59
N ALA A 85 1.94 -1.88 -14.24
CA ALA A 85 2.98 -0.96 -13.81
C ALA A 85 2.67 -0.38 -12.42
N GLU A 86 1.44 0.09 -12.21
CA GLU A 86 1.02 0.68 -10.93
C GLU A 86 1.08 -0.35 -9.80
N THR A 87 0.67 -1.59 -10.06
CA THR A 87 0.75 -2.69 -9.07
C THR A 87 2.19 -3.04 -8.74
N ALA A 88 3.04 -3.15 -9.76
CA ALA A 88 4.45 -3.46 -9.59
C ALA A 88 5.19 -2.36 -8.82
N TYR A 89 4.95 -1.07 -9.14
CA TYR A 89 5.51 0.05 -8.38
C TYR A 89 4.96 0.13 -6.96
N ALA A 90 3.67 -0.20 -6.74
CA ALA A 90 3.12 -0.27 -5.40
C ALA A 90 3.83 -1.34 -4.54
N VAL A 91 4.16 -2.50 -5.12
CA VAL A 91 4.96 -3.53 -4.44
C VAL A 91 6.37 -3.01 -4.12
N LEU A 92 7.04 -2.37 -5.07
CA LEU A 92 8.40 -1.85 -4.84
C LEU A 92 8.44 -0.76 -3.76
N ARG A 93 7.47 0.17 -3.76
CA ARG A 93 7.40 1.25 -2.77
C ARG A 93 7.12 0.73 -1.36
N ARG A 94 6.25 -0.27 -1.22
CA ARG A 94 5.84 -0.83 0.08
C ARG A 94 6.46 -2.19 0.36
N LYS A 95 7.65 -2.47 -0.18
CA LYS A 95 8.25 -3.81 -0.16
C LYS A 95 8.45 -4.32 1.28
N ARG A 96 8.96 -3.49 2.19
CA ARG A 96 9.25 -3.92 3.56
C ARG A 96 7.98 -4.22 4.34
N LEU A 97 6.98 -3.35 4.23
CA LEU A 97 5.66 -3.57 4.81
C LEU A 97 5.05 -4.89 4.32
N LEU A 98 5.05 -5.11 3.00
CA LEU A 98 4.47 -6.30 2.39
C LEU A 98 5.22 -7.57 2.79
N GLU A 99 6.56 -7.52 2.88
CA GLU A 99 7.36 -8.64 3.35
C GLU A 99 7.08 -8.96 4.83
N ARG A 100 6.89 -7.93 5.66
CA ARG A 100 6.55 -8.12 7.07
C ARG A 100 5.16 -8.73 7.24
N LEU A 101 4.17 -8.24 6.49
CA LEU A 101 2.82 -8.79 6.47
C LEU A 101 2.79 -10.22 5.97
N ALA A 102 3.52 -10.50 4.89
CA ALA A 102 3.68 -11.87 4.39
C ALA A 102 4.29 -12.74 5.49
N ALA A 103 5.40 -12.33 6.10
CA ALA A 103 6.10 -13.11 7.12
C ALA A 103 5.25 -13.45 8.36
N CYS A 104 4.35 -12.55 8.78
CA CYS A 104 3.43 -12.78 9.89
C CYS A 104 2.24 -13.71 9.53
N GLY A 105 1.83 -13.72 8.25
CA GLY A 105 0.71 -14.53 7.78
C GLY A 105 0.97 -16.03 7.76
N PRO A 106 -0.04 -16.88 7.49
CA PRO A 106 0.20 -18.28 7.14
C PRO A 106 1.04 -18.38 5.85
N ASN A 107 1.75 -19.49 5.65
CA ASN A 107 2.43 -19.74 4.38
C ASN A 107 1.40 -19.99 3.28
N LEU A 108 1.59 -19.37 2.11
CA LEU A 108 0.96 -19.83 0.89
C LEU A 108 1.73 -21.07 0.40
N GLU A 109 1.53 -22.21 1.05
CA GLU A 109 2.14 -23.48 0.66
C GLU A 109 1.79 -23.84 -0.81
N PRO A 110 2.68 -24.51 -1.55
CA PRO A 110 2.39 -25.00 -2.91
C PRO A 110 1.15 -25.92 -2.97
N SER A 111 0.75 -26.51 -1.84
CA SER A 111 -0.45 -27.33 -1.71
C SER A 111 -1.75 -26.55 -1.92
N PHE A 112 -1.76 -25.22 -1.76
CA PHE A 112 -2.90 -24.37 -2.15
C PHE A 112 -3.05 -24.24 -3.66
N LEU A 113 -2.00 -24.50 -4.45
CA LEU A 113 -2.06 -24.49 -5.92
C LEU A 113 -2.84 -25.70 -6.48
N ALA A 114 -3.23 -26.67 -5.65
CA ALA A 114 -4.03 -27.83 -6.05
C ALA A 114 -5.54 -27.54 -5.91
N PRO A 115 -6.36 -27.76 -6.95
CA PRO A 115 -7.80 -27.59 -6.86
C PRO A 115 -8.41 -28.54 -5.82
N GLY A 116 -9.11 -27.98 -4.82
CA GLY A 116 -9.80 -28.74 -3.76
C GLY A 116 -9.03 -28.92 -2.45
N ALA A 117 -7.85 -28.29 -2.28
CA ALA A 117 -7.12 -28.36 -1.02
C ALA A 117 -7.80 -27.52 0.07
N THR A 118 -8.44 -28.16 1.05
CA THR A 118 -8.88 -27.52 2.29
C THR A 118 -7.67 -26.94 3.03
N PRO A 119 -7.76 -25.74 3.65
CA PRO A 119 -6.65 -25.13 4.37
C PRO A 119 -6.32 -25.96 5.61
N LYS A 120 -5.41 -26.93 5.48
CA LYS A 120 -4.72 -27.48 6.63
C LYS A 120 -3.76 -26.41 7.12
N ARG A 121 -3.89 -26.01 8.39
CA ARG A 121 -2.93 -25.12 9.08
C ARG A 121 -1.52 -25.52 8.67
N ALA A 122 -0.83 -24.61 7.97
CA ALA A 122 0.54 -24.85 7.55
C ALA A 122 1.36 -25.27 8.78
N SER A 123 2.04 -26.41 8.68
CA SER A 123 2.99 -26.86 9.69
C SER A 123 4.04 -25.78 9.91
N LYS A 124 4.48 -25.58 11.16
CA LYS A 124 5.55 -24.64 11.52
C LYS A 124 6.74 -24.83 10.56
N PRO A 125 7.11 -23.83 9.74
CA PRO A 125 8.11 -24.02 8.70
C PRO A 125 9.47 -24.32 9.33
N THR A 126 10.10 -25.41 8.89
CA THR A 126 11.48 -25.76 9.21
C THR A 126 12.41 -25.05 8.21
N GLY A 127 12.64 -23.75 8.41
CA GLY A 127 13.55 -22.94 7.59
C GLY A 127 13.15 -21.45 7.48
N PRO A 128 14.04 -20.58 6.96
CA PRO A 128 13.70 -19.20 6.69
C PRO A 128 12.63 -19.13 5.60
N ARG A 129 11.48 -18.51 5.92
CA ARG A 129 10.36 -18.39 5.01
C ARG A 129 10.76 -17.60 3.76
N ARG A 130 10.58 -18.20 2.59
CA ARG A 130 10.74 -17.51 1.30
C ARG A 130 9.40 -16.90 0.91
N ILE A 131 9.39 -15.59 0.70
CA ILE A 131 8.20 -14.84 0.29
C ILE A 131 8.16 -14.83 -1.25
N SER A 132 7.03 -15.23 -1.81
CA SER A 132 6.84 -15.27 -3.25
C SER A 132 6.42 -13.89 -3.80
N PRO A 133 6.78 -13.55 -5.05
CA PRO A 133 6.28 -12.34 -5.71
C PRO A 133 4.75 -12.29 -5.79
N ARG A 134 4.09 -13.46 -5.83
CA ARG A 134 2.63 -13.56 -5.86
C ARG A 134 2.00 -13.12 -4.55
N GLU A 135 2.51 -13.56 -3.40
CA GLU A 135 2.06 -13.09 -2.09
C GLU A 135 2.18 -11.57 -1.98
N LEU A 136 3.30 -11.00 -2.43
CA LEU A 136 3.52 -9.54 -2.41
C LEU A 136 2.51 -8.78 -3.27
N VAL A 137 2.21 -9.28 -4.48
CA VAL A 137 1.23 -8.66 -5.37
C VAL A 137 -0.18 -8.74 -4.76
N LEU A 138 -0.59 -9.91 -4.25
CA LEU A 138 -1.91 -10.07 -3.62
C LEU A 138 -2.08 -9.15 -2.40
N LEU A 139 -1.06 -9.05 -1.56
CA LEU A 139 -1.05 -8.14 -0.43
C LEU A 139 -1.07 -6.68 -0.86
N SER A 140 -0.32 -6.32 -1.91
CA SER A 140 -0.33 -4.97 -2.47
C SER A 140 -1.71 -4.59 -3.00
N LEU A 141 -2.35 -5.48 -3.78
CA LEU A 141 -3.70 -5.25 -4.29
C LEU A 141 -4.73 -5.09 -3.16
N SER A 142 -4.62 -5.91 -2.11
CA SER A 142 -5.54 -5.90 -0.97
C SER A 142 -5.33 -4.72 0.00
N ARG A 143 -4.07 -4.39 0.35
CA ARG A 143 -3.73 -3.42 1.40
C ARG A 143 -3.33 -2.04 0.88
N VAL A 144 -2.61 -1.97 -0.23
CA VAL A 144 -2.11 -0.71 -0.79
C VAL A 144 -3.10 -0.13 -1.79
N ARG A 145 -3.62 -0.98 -2.68
CA ARG A 145 -4.63 -0.59 -3.69
C ARG A 145 -6.06 -0.64 -3.17
N GLY A 146 -6.29 -1.25 -2.01
CA GLY A 146 -7.59 -1.32 -1.36
C GLY A 146 -8.64 -2.16 -2.10
N MET A 147 -8.23 -3.08 -2.98
CA MET A 147 -9.17 -3.94 -3.71
C MET A 147 -9.86 -4.90 -2.75
N SER A 148 -11.19 -5.03 -2.91
CA SER A 148 -11.99 -5.97 -2.13
C SER A 148 -11.77 -7.40 -2.61
N GLN A 149 -12.01 -8.38 -1.73
CA GLN A 149 -11.85 -9.80 -2.07
C GLN A 149 -12.73 -10.22 -3.26
N ARG A 150 -13.94 -9.67 -3.39
CA ARG A 150 -14.85 -9.90 -4.53
C ARG A 150 -14.22 -9.47 -5.86
N GLN A 151 -13.46 -8.38 -5.87
CA GLN A 151 -12.81 -7.90 -7.10
C GLN A 151 -11.62 -8.78 -7.49
N LEU A 152 -11.01 -9.47 -6.53
CA LEU A 152 -9.89 -10.38 -6.79
C LEU A 152 -10.34 -11.80 -7.13
N GLU A 153 -11.54 -12.21 -6.69
CA GLU A 153 -12.04 -13.58 -6.72
C GLU A 153 -11.88 -14.28 -8.08
N GLY A 154 -12.12 -13.57 -9.19
CA GLY A 154 -11.95 -14.10 -10.55
C GLY A 154 -10.50 -14.41 -10.98
N ALA A 155 -9.50 -13.93 -10.24
CA ALA A 155 -8.08 -14.12 -10.52
C ALA A 155 -7.35 -14.99 -9.46
N LEU A 156 -8.01 -15.28 -8.34
CA LEU A 156 -7.40 -16.03 -7.23
C LEU A 156 -7.30 -17.52 -7.58
N MET A 157 -6.19 -18.13 -7.17
CA MET A 157 -6.04 -19.57 -7.12
C MET A 157 -6.76 -20.14 -5.88
N PRO A 158 -7.06 -21.44 -5.85
CA PRO A 158 -7.59 -22.09 -4.65
C PRO A 158 -6.74 -21.78 -3.41
N GLY A 159 -7.37 -21.54 -2.25
CA GLY A 159 -6.65 -21.24 -1.01
C GLY A 159 -6.16 -19.80 -0.84
N GLU A 160 -6.04 -19.01 -1.92
CA GLU A 160 -5.55 -17.62 -1.83
C GLU A 160 -6.57 -16.67 -1.20
N ALA A 161 -7.85 -16.96 -1.42
CA ALA A 161 -8.96 -16.22 -0.83
C ALA A 161 -8.96 -16.39 0.70
N GLU A 162 -8.82 -17.63 1.18
CA GLU A 162 -8.73 -17.97 2.59
C GLU A 162 -7.45 -17.40 3.21
N TRP A 163 -6.33 -17.50 2.50
CA TRP A 163 -5.05 -16.93 2.92
C TRP A 163 -5.14 -15.41 3.11
N LEU A 164 -5.71 -14.68 2.14
CA LEU A 164 -5.93 -13.24 2.24
C LEU A 164 -6.86 -12.87 3.40
N ALA A 165 -7.93 -13.65 3.59
CA ALA A 165 -8.87 -13.45 4.70
C ALA A 165 -8.19 -13.65 6.06
N GLU A 166 -7.32 -14.67 6.19
CA GLU A 166 -6.58 -14.94 7.42
C GLU A 166 -5.61 -13.80 7.73
N ILE A 167 -4.84 -13.31 6.75
CA ILE A 167 -3.94 -12.17 6.95
C ILE A 167 -4.69 -10.89 7.33
N ARG A 168 -5.88 -10.68 6.75
CA ARG A 168 -6.73 -9.53 7.10
C ARG A 168 -7.30 -9.61 8.51
N ARG A 169 -7.48 -10.82 9.05
CA ARG A 169 -7.99 -11.05 10.39
C ARG A 169 -6.91 -10.85 11.47
N GLN A 170 -5.65 -11.07 11.12
CA GLN A 170 -4.54 -10.89 12.06
C GLN A 170 -4.39 -9.41 12.46
N PRO A 171 -3.99 -9.14 13.72
CA PRO A 171 -3.64 -7.79 14.12
C PRO A 171 -2.47 -7.29 13.28
N GLU A 172 -2.45 -5.99 12.97
CA GLU A 172 -1.31 -5.38 12.31
C GLU A 172 -0.04 -5.63 13.13
N PRO A 173 1.04 -6.12 12.52
CA PRO A 173 2.29 -6.34 13.25
C PRO A 173 2.84 -5.01 13.75
N GLU A 174 3.52 -5.04 14.89
CA GLU A 174 4.33 -3.91 15.30
C GLU A 174 5.46 -3.72 14.27
N LEU A 175 5.48 -2.54 13.65
CA LEU A 175 6.44 -2.18 12.62
C LEU A 175 7.55 -1.32 13.25
N SER A 176 8.80 -1.68 13.00
CA SER A 176 9.95 -0.81 13.25
C SER A 176 9.85 0.48 12.41
N LEU A 177 10.60 1.52 12.81
CA LEU A 177 10.64 2.78 12.05
C LEU A 177 11.03 2.53 10.59
N ALA A 178 12.02 1.68 10.33
CA ALA A 178 12.44 1.36 8.96
C ALA A 178 11.35 0.66 8.13
N GLU A 179 10.53 -0.19 8.74
CA GLU A 179 9.39 -0.83 8.09
C GLU A 179 8.25 0.16 7.84
N GLN A 180 7.99 1.09 8.75
CA GLN A 180 6.99 2.16 8.55
C GLN A 180 7.39 3.12 7.42
N LEU A 181 8.68 3.39 7.29
CA LEU A 181 9.25 4.26 6.25
C LEU A 181 9.41 3.54 4.90
N ASP A 182 9.37 2.21 4.89
CA ASP A 182 9.79 1.35 3.76
C ASP A 182 11.24 1.62 3.29
N PHE A 183 12.09 2.12 4.17
CA PHE A 183 13.50 2.39 3.89
C PHE A 183 14.41 1.26 4.36
N PRO A 184 15.53 0.98 3.67
CA PRO A 184 16.58 0.12 4.20
C PRO A 184 17.12 0.64 5.55
N ASP A 185 17.55 -0.26 6.44
CA ASP A 185 17.97 0.12 7.80
C ASP A 185 19.13 1.13 7.76
N TRP A 186 20.12 0.89 6.90
CA TRP A 186 21.26 1.78 6.69
C TRP A 186 20.84 3.20 6.28
N LEU A 187 19.73 3.36 5.57
CA LEU A 187 19.26 4.67 5.13
C LEU A 187 18.64 5.43 6.31
N VAL A 188 17.87 4.73 7.14
CA VAL A 188 17.30 5.30 8.37
C VAL A 188 18.41 5.70 9.33
N GLU A 189 19.40 4.85 9.54
CA GLU A 189 20.57 5.14 10.38
C GLU A 189 21.31 6.41 9.93
N ARG A 190 21.37 6.67 8.62
CA ARG A 190 22.00 7.89 8.07
C ARG A 190 21.11 9.12 8.15
N LEU A 191 19.79 8.97 8.08
CA LEU A 191 18.86 10.11 8.08
C LEU A 191 18.44 10.53 9.49
N ALA A 192 18.34 9.59 10.43
CA ALA A 192 17.91 9.83 11.81
C ALA A 192 18.73 10.91 12.55
N PRO A 193 20.05 11.07 12.33
CA PRO A 193 20.81 12.17 12.94
C PRO A 193 20.53 13.56 12.34
N ARG A 194 19.91 13.63 11.16
CA ARG A 194 19.72 14.88 10.38
C ARG A 194 18.28 15.39 10.37
N MET A 195 17.32 14.54 10.71
CA MET A 195 15.89 14.82 10.60
C MET A 195 15.17 14.24 11.80
N SER A 196 14.11 14.91 12.26
CA SER A 196 13.26 14.35 13.32
C SER A 196 12.53 13.10 12.82
N ALA A 197 12.04 12.26 13.75
CA ALA A 197 11.24 11.10 13.39
C ALA A 197 9.95 11.48 12.64
N GLU A 198 9.35 12.63 12.98
CA GLU A 198 8.15 13.15 12.32
C GLU A 198 8.45 13.56 10.86
N ASP A 199 9.54 14.30 10.64
CA ASP A 199 9.96 14.71 9.29
C ASP A 199 10.31 13.51 8.42
N LEU A 200 10.92 12.48 9.01
CA LEU A 200 11.22 11.23 8.29
C LEU A 200 9.94 10.52 7.86
N LEU A 201 8.94 10.44 8.74
CA LEU A 201 7.64 9.87 8.40
C LEU A 201 6.93 10.69 7.31
N ALA A 202 7.01 12.02 7.37
CA ALA A 202 6.47 12.89 6.32
C ALA A 202 7.17 12.67 4.97
N LEU A 203 8.51 12.63 4.97
CA LEU A 203 9.31 12.34 3.78
C LEU A 203 8.98 10.97 3.19
N ALA A 204 8.92 9.93 4.02
CA ALA A 204 8.59 8.59 3.57
C ALA A 204 7.17 8.51 3.00
N ARG A 205 6.19 9.21 3.60
CA ARG A 205 4.84 9.31 3.02
C ARG A 205 4.88 9.92 1.63
N ALA A 206 5.61 11.02 1.44
CA ALA A 206 5.75 11.70 0.15
C ALA A 206 6.48 10.84 -0.89
N LEU A 207 7.52 10.09 -0.51
CA LEU A 207 8.23 9.19 -1.42
C LEU A 207 7.43 7.94 -1.79
N ASN A 208 6.49 7.54 -0.93
CA ASN A 208 5.65 6.37 -1.15
C ASN A 208 4.37 6.67 -1.95
N THR A 209 4.09 7.94 -2.29
CA THR A 209 3.00 8.29 -3.21
C THR A 209 3.48 8.24 -4.67
N PRO A 210 2.56 8.06 -5.64
CA PRO A 210 2.89 8.26 -7.05
C PRO A 210 3.42 9.67 -7.30
N ALA A 211 4.59 9.76 -7.93
CA ALA A 211 5.15 11.04 -8.32
C ALA A 211 4.28 11.69 -9.42
N PRO A 212 4.06 13.01 -9.34
CA PRO A 212 3.41 13.74 -10.43
C PRO A 212 4.27 13.68 -11.71
N LEU A 213 3.64 13.88 -12.87
CA LEU A 213 4.35 13.97 -14.14
C LEU A 213 4.87 15.38 -14.34
N ASP A 214 6.17 15.56 -14.14
CA ASP A 214 6.84 16.84 -14.39
C ASP A 214 7.35 16.91 -15.84
N LEU A 215 6.96 17.96 -16.56
CA LEU A 215 7.38 18.20 -17.93
C LEU A 215 8.25 19.46 -18.01
N ARG A 216 9.36 19.37 -18.75
CA ARG A 216 10.19 20.54 -19.06
C ARG A 216 9.88 21.06 -20.45
N VAL A 217 9.36 22.28 -20.54
CA VAL A 217 9.14 22.96 -21.82
C VAL A 217 10.48 23.37 -22.42
N ASN A 218 10.68 23.04 -23.70
CA ASN A 218 11.81 23.53 -24.46
C ASN A 218 11.53 24.96 -24.95
N THR A 219 12.12 25.94 -24.27
CA THR A 219 11.92 27.37 -24.53
C THR A 219 12.45 27.85 -25.88
N LEU A 220 13.32 27.09 -26.55
CA LEU A 220 13.71 27.37 -27.93
C LEU A 220 12.58 27.12 -28.94
N LYS A 221 11.55 26.36 -28.55
CA LYS A 221 10.46 25.94 -29.43
C LYS A 221 9.10 26.51 -29.04
N ALA A 222 8.87 26.76 -27.75
CA ALA A 222 7.59 27.28 -27.27
C ALA A 222 7.72 27.92 -25.89
N GLU A 223 6.87 28.89 -25.61
CA GLU A 223 6.72 29.47 -24.28
C GLU A 223 5.89 28.56 -23.35
N PRO A 224 6.21 28.47 -22.04
CA PRO A 224 5.49 27.63 -21.10
C PRO A 224 3.97 27.87 -21.07
N ALA A 225 3.55 29.14 -21.14
CA ALA A 225 2.13 29.50 -21.15
C ALA A 225 1.38 28.95 -22.37
N ALA A 226 2.03 28.94 -23.55
CA ALA A 226 1.45 28.40 -24.77
C ALA A 226 1.28 26.87 -24.69
N VAL A 227 2.25 26.19 -24.07
CA VAL A 227 2.17 24.73 -23.85
C VAL A 227 1.07 24.38 -22.84
N ILE A 228 0.94 25.13 -21.74
CA ILE A 228 -0.15 24.93 -20.77
C ILE A 228 -1.52 25.10 -21.43
N ALA A 229 -1.70 26.15 -22.24
CA ALA A 229 -2.96 26.38 -22.96
C ALA A 229 -3.27 25.25 -23.96
N ARG A 230 -2.24 24.71 -24.63
CA ARG A 230 -2.39 23.57 -25.53
C ARG A 230 -2.82 22.31 -24.80
N LEU A 231 -2.17 21.99 -23.67
CA LEU A 231 -2.54 20.86 -22.83
C LEU A 231 -3.97 20.99 -22.31
N ALA A 232 -4.39 22.19 -21.90
CA ALA A 232 -5.76 22.46 -21.47
C ALA A 232 -6.78 22.23 -22.59
N ALA A 233 -6.46 22.59 -23.83
CA ALA A 233 -7.31 22.32 -25.00
C ALA A 233 -7.49 20.81 -25.26
N ASP A 234 -6.49 20.00 -24.91
CA ASP A 234 -6.54 18.54 -24.99
C ASP A 234 -7.16 17.89 -23.72
N GLY A 235 -7.71 18.71 -22.81
CA GLY A 235 -8.33 18.24 -21.56
C GLY A 235 -7.33 17.84 -20.47
N ILE A 236 -6.05 18.20 -20.61
CA ILE A 236 -4.99 17.87 -19.65
C ILE A 236 -4.76 19.09 -18.75
N VAL A 237 -5.04 18.92 -17.46
CA VAL A 237 -4.76 19.96 -16.46
C VAL A 237 -3.25 19.99 -16.17
N ALA A 238 -2.62 21.13 -16.44
CA ALA A 238 -1.22 21.37 -16.15
C ALA A 238 -1.07 22.63 -15.27
N THR A 239 -0.27 22.51 -14.22
CA THR A 239 0.09 23.61 -13.32
C THR A 239 1.56 23.96 -13.49
N ARG A 240 1.94 25.19 -13.09
CA ARG A 240 3.32 25.65 -13.11
C ARG A 240 4.03 25.36 -11.80
#